data_AF-C8XKI5-F1
#
_entry.id   AF-C8XKI5-F1
#
_cell.length_a   1.000
_cell.length_b   1.000
_cell.length_c   1.000
_cell.angle_alpha   90.00
_cell.angle_beta   90.00
_cell.angle_gamma   90.00
#
_symmetry.space_group_name_H-M   'P 1'
#
loop_
_entity.id
_entity.type
_entity.pdbx_description
1 polymer ?
#
loop_
_entity_poly.entity_id
_entity_poly.type
_entity_poly.pdbx_seq_one_letter_code
_entity_poly.pdbx_strand_id
1 'polypeptide(L)'
;MTDRTILILGHPYDPGTRSVRAELRPGPARPVLVLTPELAAATTWAHRVGTDGQARTALRLPGGRRLTDQDIGCVLNRWDHLPAARLTGASERDREYGALEWQALMASWLAGLAERVVNRPNALAMDAGPRSPRGWLALAVAAGLPVARSVLATTARLVPAGIGGPARPLGPFVPAGASSTGRTPVTFGWAADPTNPDYDDPLSPAGAVEVLVVGGRSLGTPTAGIGDACVDVANRAGCSIVAFRFGGGPGEDAVLQRVCTRPTLVGAGHASAVADLCREIAQWGDPR
;
A
#
# COMPACT_ATOMS: atom_id res chain seq x y z
N MET A 1 25.93 -17.59 7.88
CA MET A 1 24.78 -16.81 7.38
C MET A 1 23.55 -17.70 7.43
N THR A 2 22.73 -17.54 8.47
CA THR A 2 21.42 -18.19 8.53
C THR A 2 20.51 -17.53 7.51
N ASP A 3 19.98 -18.29 6.56
CA ASP A 3 19.07 -17.74 5.56
C ASP A 3 17.72 -17.44 6.21
N ARG A 4 17.49 -16.15 6.47
CA ARG A 4 16.24 -15.67 7.04
C ARG A 4 15.14 -15.63 5.98
N THR A 5 13.93 -15.93 6.41
CA THR A 5 12.71 -16.00 5.59
C THR A 5 12.32 -14.61 5.10
N ILE A 6 11.93 -14.50 3.82
CA ILE A 6 11.20 -13.34 3.32
C ILE A 6 9.71 -13.64 3.40
N LEU A 7 8.98 -12.76 4.09
CA LEU A 7 7.56 -12.86 4.30
C LEU A 7 6.83 -11.84 3.43
N ILE A 8 5.80 -12.27 2.69
CA ILE A 8 4.90 -11.38 1.96
C ILE A 8 3.52 -11.45 2.61
N LEU A 9 3.06 -10.31 3.11
CA LEU A 9 1.73 -10.14 3.70
C LEU A 9 0.82 -9.49 2.67
N GLY A 10 0.10 -10.29 1.90
CA GLY A 10 -0.73 -9.80 0.80
C GLY A 10 -1.66 -10.89 0.27
N HIS A 11 -2.82 -10.49 -0.25
CA HIS A 11 -3.83 -11.44 -0.70
C HIS A 11 -3.28 -12.36 -1.81
N PRO A 12 -3.59 -13.67 -1.85
CA PRO A 12 -3.10 -14.57 -2.90
C PRO A 12 -3.49 -14.13 -4.32
N TYR A 13 -4.55 -13.35 -4.46
CA TYR A 13 -5.00 -12.77 -5.74
C TYR A 13 -4.43 -11.38 -6.04
N ASP A 14 -3.72 -10.74 -5.10
CA ASP A 14 -3.05 -9.46 -5.36
C ASP A 14 -1.97 -9.66 -6.45
N PRO A 15 -2.07 -9.00 -7.62
CA PRO A 15 -1.10 -9.15 -8.70
C PRO A 15 0.33 -8.85 -8.27
N GLY A 16 0.54 -7.81 -7.46
CA GLY A 16 1.90 -7.44 -7.03
C GLY A 16 2.51 -8.47 -6.08
N THR A 17 1.71 -9.06 -5.18
CA THR A 17 2.13 -10.20 -4.34
C THR A 17 2.59 -11.38 -5.20
N ARG A 18 1.81 -11.75 -6.23
CA ARG A 18 2.17 -12.85 -7.14
C ARG A 18 3.44 -12.55 -7.93
N SER A 19 3.57 -11.34 -8.48
CA SER A 19 4.75 -10.93 -9.25
C SER A 19 6.02 -10.95 -8.41
N VAL A 20 5.99 -10.38 -7.20
CA VAL A 20 7.16 -10.38 -6.31
C VAL A 20 7.50 -11.79 -5.83
N ARG A 21 6.50 -12.61 -5.51
CA ARG A 21 6.73 -14.03 -5.18
C ARG A 21 7.42 -14.78 -6.31
N ALA A 22 7.03 -14.53 -7.56
CA ALA A 22 7.64 -15.16 -8.74
C ALA A 22 9.11 -14.75 -8.91
N GLU A 23 9.41 -13.46 -8.70
CA GLU A 23 10.77 -12.91 -8.74
C GLU A 23 11.66 -13.45 -7.62
N LEU A 24 11.12 -13.59 -6.40
CA LEU A 24 11.85 -14.09 -5.23
C LEU A 24 12.15 -15.59 -5.26
N ARG A 25 11.90 -16.29 -6.38
CA ARG A 25 12.06 -17.75 -6.62
C ARG A 25 12.51 -18.56 -5.39
N PRO A 26 11.64 -19.41 -4.82
CA PRO A 26 12.01 -20.17 -3.63
C PRO A 26 13.26 -21.01 -3.89
N GLY A 27 14.33 -20.70 -3.19
CA GLY A 27 15.53 -21.54 -3.12
C GLY A 27 15.44 -22.47 -1.90
N PRO A 28 16.19 -23.58 -1.88
CA PRO A 28 16.23 -24.49 -0.72
C PRO A 28 16.69 -23.81 0.57
N ALA A 29 17.36 -22.66 0.45
CA ALA A 29 17.94 -21.94 1.56
C ALA A 29 17.07 -20.75 2.05
N ARG A 30 16.34 -20.03 1.17
CA ARG A 30 15.43 -18.92 1.56
C ARG A 30 13.96 -19.23 1.27
N PRO A 31 13.18 -19.64 2.28
CA PRO A 31 11.74 -19.78 2.08
C PRO A 31 11.10 -18.41 1.88
N VAL A 32 10.25 -18.32 0.84
CA VAL A 32 9.33 -17.19 0.65
C VAL A 32 7.96 -17.66 1.10
N LEU A 33 7.41 -17.01 2.12
CA LEU A 33 6.06 -17.28 2.60
C LEU A 33 5.13 -16.17 2.15
N VAL A 34 4.03 -16.51 1.49
CA VAL A 34 2.88 -15.60 1.36
C VAL A 34 1.92 -16.00 2.46
N LEU A 35 1.63 -15.11 3.40
CA LEU A 35 0.80 -15.42 4.55
C LEU A 35 -0.42 -14.50 4.56
N THR A 36 -1.51 -14.91 3.91
CA THR A 36 -2.81 -14.24 4.11
C THR A 36 -3.91 -15.26 4.41
N PRO A 37 -4.09 -16.36 3.65
CA PRO A 37 -4.87 -17.48 4.15
C PRO A 37 -4.11 -18.31 5.19
N GLU A 38 -2.79 -18.47 5.06
CA GLU A 38 -1.96 -19.32 5.94
C GLU A 38 -1.72 -18.69 7.33
N LEU A 39 -1.67 -17.36 7.40
CA LEU A 39 -1.61 -16.64 8.67
C LEU A 39 -2.90 -16.84 9.47
N ALA A 40 -4.04 -16.69 8.78
CA ALA A 40 -5.37 -17.01 9.29
C ALA A 40 -5.60 -18.51 9.48
N ALA A 41 -4.72 -19.38 8.99
CA ALA A 41 -4.73 -20.83 9.23
C ALA A 41 -3.66 -21.28 10.25
N ALA A 42 -2.85 -20.37 10.78
CA ALA A 42 -1.85 -20.69 11.79
C ALA A 42 -2.52 -21.33 13.01
N THR A 43 -2.06 -22.51 13.39
CA THR A 43 -2.66 -23.30 14.46
C THR A 43 -2.34 -22.71 15.84
N THR A 44 -1.26 -21.94 15.94
CA THR A 44 -0.89 -21.25 17.17
C THR A 44 -0.25 -19.91 16.87
N TRP A 45 -0.67 -18.91 17.65
CA TRP A 45 -0.08 -17.58 17.72
C TRP A 45 0.28 -17.30 19.17
N ALA A 46 1.53 -16.96 19.44
CA ALA A 46 1.96 -16.48 20.74
C ALA A 46 2.71 -15.17 20.55
N HIS A 47 2.12 -14.08 21.01
CA HIS A 47 2.72 -12.76 21.04
C HIS A 47 2.84 -12.33 22.49
N ARG A 48 4.05 -12.06 22.96
CA ARG A 48 4.32 -11.69 24.36
C ARG A 48 5.14 -10.41 24.37
N VAL A 49 4.68 -9.43 25.12
CA VAL A 49 5.46 -8.22 25.41
C VAL A 49 6.23 -8.47 26.70
N GLY A 50 7.56 -8.44 26.62
CA GLY A 50 8.44 -8.62 27.78
C GLY A 50 8.46 -7.39 28.68
N THR A 51 9.04 -7.55 29.87
CA THR A 51 9.27 -6.43 30.81
C THR A 51 10.30 -5.43 30.28
N ASP A 52 11.07 -5.81 29.26
CA ASP A 52 11.95 -4.97 28.45
C ASP A 52 11.21 -4.12 27.40
N GLY A 53 9.87 -4.23 27.34
CA GLY A 53 9.03 -3.58 26.34
C GLY A 53 9.15 -4.20 24.94
N GLN A 54 9.89 -5.30 24.78
CA GLN A 54 10.09 -5.96 23.49
C GLN A 54 8.99 -6.98 23.26
N ALA A 55 8.37 -6.90 22.08
CA ALA A 55 7.44 -7.91 21.61
C ALA A 55 8.20 -9.12 21.05
N ARG A 56 7.78 -10.32 21.42
CA ARG A 56 8.27 -11.58 20.86
C ARG A 56 7.10 -12.39 20.33
N THR A 57 7.18 -12.76 19.07
CA THR A 57 6.14 -13.48 18.34
C THR A 57 6.64 -14.84 17.87
N ALA A 58 5.81 -15.85 18.08
CA ALA A 58 6.00 -17.20 17.56
C ALA A 58 4.70 -17.73 16.95
N LEU A 59 4.85 -18.34 15.79
CA LEU A 59 3.77 -18.84 14.95
C LEU A 59 3.99 -20.33 14.70
N ARG A 60 2.92 -21.11 14.72
CA ARG A 60 2.89 -22.47 14.16
C ARG A 60 2.00 -22.45 12.93
N LEU A 61 2.60 -22.65 11.77
CA LEU A 61 1.92 -22.71 10.48
C LEU A 61 1.35 -24.12 10.25
N PRO A 62 0.38 -24.28 9.33
CA PRO A 62 -0.01 -25.58 8.82
C PRO A 62 1.22 -26.40 8.37
N GLY A 63 1.22 -27.71 8.64
CA GLY A 63 2.38 -28.57 8.41
C GLY A 63 3.44 -28.54 9.52
N GLY A 64 3.17 -27.87 10.65
CA GLY A 64 4.00 -27.94 11.85
C GLY A 64 5.23 -27.01 11.86
N ARG A 65 5.46 -26.27 10.77
CA ARG A 65 6.55 -25.29 10.68
C ARG A 65 6.36 -24.21 11.75
N ARG A 66 7.41 -24.01 12.55
CA ARG A 66 7.49 -22.90 13.51
C ARG A 66 8.19 -21.71 12.85
N LEU A 67 7.68 -20.51 13.08
CA LEU A 67 8.28 -19.25 12.66
C LEU A 67 8.36 -18.31 13.87
N THR A 68 9.51 -17.71 14.10
CA THR A 68 9.76 -16.69 15.12
C THR A 68 10.27 -15.41 14.49
N ASP A 69 10.30 -14.32 15.26
CA ASP A 69 10.86 -13.06 14.79
C ASP A 69 12.31 -13.19 14.30
N GLN A 70 13.12 -14.09 14.87
CA GLN A 70 14.52 -14.31 14.45
C GLN A 70 14.63 -14.99 13.08
N ASP A 71 13.61 -15.76 12.70
CA ASP A 71 13.56 -16.48 11.42
C ASP A 71 13.20 -15.54 10.25
N ILE A 72 12.76 -14.31 10.53
CA ILE A 72 12.24 -13.35 9.54
C ILE A 72 13.32 -12.32 9.21
N GLY A 73 13.74 -12.30 7.93
CA GLY A 73 14.72 -11.35 7.43
C GLY A 73 14.08 -10.08 6.88
N CYS A 74 12.94 -10.21 6.20
CA CYS A 74 12.20 -9.10 5.62
C CYS A 74 10.71 -9.44 5.59
N VAL A 75 9.86 -8.42 5.75
CA VAL A 75 8.42 -8.47 5.56
C VAL A 75 8.02 -7.45 4.52
N LEU A 76 7.45 -7.92 3.40
CA LEU A 76 6.76 -7.08 2.43
C LEU A 76 5.29 -6.94 2.85
N ASN A 77 4.94 -5.80 3.43
CA ASN A 77 3.57 -5.52 3.86
C ASN A 77 2.73 -4.93 2.72
N ARG A 78 1.70 -5.67 2.30
CA ARG A 78 0.78 -5.32 1.21
C ARG A 78 -0.69 -5.56 1.59
N TRP A 79 -1.00 -5.65 2.89
CA TRP A 79 -2.39 -5.68 3.33
C TRP A 79 -3.06 -4.31 3.17
N ASP A 80 -4.27 -4.29 2.62
CA ASP A 80 -5.22 -3.17 2.80
C ASP A 80 -6.07 -3.36 4.04
N HIS A 81 -6.52 -4.59 4.23
CA HIS A 81 -7.38 -5.01 5.32
C HIS A 81 -6.98 -6.39 5.77
N LEU A 82 -7.27 -6.68 7.03
CA LEU A 82 -7.01 -7.99 7.61
C LEU A 82 -8.27 -8.85 7.50
N PRO A 83 -8.21 -10.06 6.94
CA PRO A 83 -9.37 -10.93 6.90
C PRO A 83 -9.70 -11.45 8.30
N ALA A 84 -10.88 -11.13 8.83
CA ALA A 84 -11.41 -11.67 10.08
C ALA A 84 -12.18 -12.99 9.87
N ALA A 85 -11.73 -13.85 8.95
CA ALA A 85 -12.48 -15.02 8.47
C ALA A 85 -12.88 -16.01 9.60
N ARG A 86 -12.09 -16.07 10.68
CA ARG A 86 -12.37 -16.93 11.86
C ARG A 86 -13.58 -16.49 12.68
N LEU A 87 -14.06 -15.26 12.49
CA LEU A 87 -15.17 -14.70 13.25
C LEU A 87 -16.47 -14.66 12.44
N THR A 88 -16.53 -15.31 11.26
CA THR A 88 -17.70 -15.26 10.38
C THR A 88 -19.00 -15.72 11.05
N GLY A 89 -18.92 -16.65 12.01
CA GLY A 89 -20.07 -17.12 12.78
C GLY A 89 -20.35 -16.36 14.09
N ALA A 90 -19.57 -15.33 14.42
CA ALA A 90 -19.75 -14.54 15.63
C ALA A 90 -20.77 -13.39 15.42
N SER A 91 -21.21 -12.78 16.52
CA SER A 91 -22.06 -11.59 16.45
C SER A 91 -21.35 -10.43 15.74
N GLU A 92 -22.09 -9.47 15.19
CA GLU A 92 -21.50 -8.27 14.55
C GLU A 92 -20.54 -7.55 15.50
N ARG A 93 -20.96 -7.33 16.75
CA ARG A 93 -20.15 -6.71 17.79
C ARG A 93 -18.85 -7.46 18.05
N ASP A 94 -18.90 -8.78 18.15
CA ASP A 94 -17.70 -9.60 18.40
C ASP A 94 -16.78 -9.64 17.17
N ARG A 95 -17.35 -9.60 15.96
CA ARG A 95 -16.58 -9.48 14.70
C ARG A 95 -15.82 -8.16 14.64
N GLU A 96 -16.48 -7.05 14.98
CA GLU A 96 -15.83 -5.73 15.03
C GLU A 96 -14.73 -5.68 16.09
N TYR A 97 -15.04 -6.13 17.32
CA TYR A 97 -14.07 -6.17 18.39
C TYR A 97 -12.87 -7.06 18.04
N GLY A 98 -13.12 -8.27 17.53
CA GLY A 98 -12.05 -9.18 17.12
C GLY A 98 -11.23 -8.67 15.93
N ALA A 99 -11.83 -7.90 15.01
CA ALA A 99 -11.09 -7.24 13.94
C ALA A 99 -10.13 -6.17 14.48
N LEU A 100 -10.56 -5.39 15.48
CA LEU A 100 -9.71 -4.39 16.14
C LEU A 100 -8.54 -5.05 16.90
N GLU A 101 -8.82 -6.11 17.67
CA GLU A 101 -7.78 -6.87 18.38
C GLU A 101 -6.79 -7.51 17.41
N TRP A 102 -7.28 -8.07 16.30
CA TRP A 102 -6.43 -8.64 15.27
C TRP A 102 -5.54 -7.57 14.61
N GLN A 103 -6.09 -6.39 14.33
CA GLN A 103 -5.32 -5.25 13.81
C GLN A 103 -4.25 -4.79 14.82
N ALA A 104 -4.59 -4.68 16.10
CA ALA A 104 -3.64 -4.30 17.15
C ALA A 104 -2.50 -5.31 17.28
N LEU A 105 -2.82 -6.60 17.23
CA LEU A 105 -1.83 -7.69 17.25
C LEU A 105 -0.88 -7.64 16.05
N MET A 106 -1.42 -7.43 14.84
CA MET A 106 -0.58 -7.30 13.63
C MET A 106 0.31 -6.07 13.70
N ALA A 107 -0.25 -4.93 14.11
CA ALA A 107 0.52 -3.69 14.26
C ALA A 107 1.65 -3.85 15.28
N SER A 108 1.37 -4.46 16.43
CA SER A 108 2.38 -4.73 17.47
C SER A 108 3.49 -5.66 16.98
N TRP A 109 3.11 -6.76 16.29
CA TRP A 109 4.09 -7.69 15.72
C TRP A 109 4.98 -7.01 14.66
N LEU A 110 4.38 -6.30 13.71
CA LEU A 110 5.12 -5.61 12.65
C LEU A 110 5.98 -4.47 13.20
N ALA A 111 5.54 -3.78 14.26
CA ALA A 111 6.35 -2.80 14.96
C ALA A 111 7.61 -3.44 15.57
N GLY A 112 7.49 -4.63 16.17
CA GLY A 112 8.62 -5.38 16.74
C GLY A 112 9.63 -5.90 15.70
N LEU A 113 9.24 -6.02 14.44
CA LEU A 113 10.14 -6.37 13.34
C LEU A 113 10.94 -5.17 12.80
N ALA A 114 10.51 -3.94 13.12
CA ALA A 114 11.18 -2.68 12.82
C ALA A 114 11.59 -2.51 11.34
N GLU A 115 12.85 -2.16 11.08
CA GLU A 115 13.41 -1.89 9.74
C GLU A 115 13.30 -3.07 8.75
N ARG A 116 12.92 -4.26 9.24
CA ARG A 116 12.65 -5.41 8.38
C ARG A 116 11.30 -5.33 7.67
N VAL A 117 10.42 -4.39 8.04
CA VAL A 117 9.09 -4.27 7.46
C VAL A 117 9.06 -3.18 6.39
N VAL A 118 9.00 -3.60 5.14
CA VAL A 118 8.74 -2.73 3.99
C VAL A 118 7.30 -2.22 4.07
N ASN A 119 7.14 -0.90 3.96
CA ASN A 119 5.86 -0.20 4.17
C ASN A 119 5.21 -0.56 5.52
N ARG A 120 5.99 -0.36 6.59
CA ARG A 120 5.56 -0.60 7.97
C ARG A 120 4.23 0.09 8.27
N PRO A 121 3.28 -0.59 8.95
CA PRO A 121 2.07 0.05 9.45
C PRO A 121 2.39 1.27 10.30
N ASN A 122 1.46 2.22 10.34
CA ASN A 122 1.53 3.38 11.22
C ASN A 122 0.30 3.41 12.15
N ALA A 123 0.26 4.39 13.06
CA ALA A 123 -0.82 4.50 14.04
C ALA A 123 -2.23 4.65 13.41
N LEU A 124 -2.31 5.01 12.14
CA LEU A 124 -3.56 5.33 11.44
C LEU A 124 -3.94 4.29 10.37
N ALA A 125 -3.02 3.43 9.93
CA ALA A 125 -3.26 2.50 8.83
C ALA A 125 -2.33 1.27 8.87
N MET A 126 -2.79 0.18 8.23
CA MET A 126 -2.01 -1.05 8.06
C MET A 126 -0.95 -0.95 6.96
N ASP A 127 -0.80 0.20 6.32
CA ASP A 127 0.26 0.54 5.39
C ASP A 127 1.02 1.82 5.82
N ALA A 128 2.09 2.16 5.11
CA ALA A 128 2.88 3.35 5.37
C ALA A 128 2.26 4.62 4.76
N GLY A 129 2.66 5.79 5.27
CA GLY A 129 2.26 7.10 4.76
C GLY A 129 0.93 7.64 5.30
N PRO A 130 0.52 8.84 4.84
CA PRO A 130 -0.71 9.47 5.30
C PRO A 130 -1.96 8.63 4.96
N ARG A 131 -2.87 8.50 5.95
CA ARG A 131 -4.16 7.83 5.73
C ARG A 131 -5.05 8.56 4.72
N SER A 132 -4.95 9.90 4.65
CA SER A 132 -5.84 10.70 3.82
C SER A 132 -5.23 11.07 2.47
N PRO A 133 -6.03 11.09 1.39
CA PRO A 133 -5.58 11.59 0.08
C PRO A 133 -5.00 13.00 0.13
N ARG A 134 -5.53 13.88 1.00
CA ARG A 134 -4.99 15.25 1.16
C ARG A 134 -3.64 15.29 1.85
N GLY A 135 -3.35 14.33 2.73
CA GLY A 135 -2.01 14.19 3.29
C GLY A 135 -0.99 13.91 2.19
N TRP A 136 -1.32 13.01 1.26
CA TRP A 136 -0.49 12.75 0.07
C TRP A 136 -0.34 13.97 -0.84
N LEU A 137 -1.42 14.70 -1.10
CA LEU A 137 -1.37 15.94 -1.88
C LEU A 137 -0.50 17.01 -1.19
N ALA A 138 -0.59 17.15 0.13
CA ALA A 138 0.22 18.11 0.88
C ALA A 138 1.70 17.76 0.80
N LEU A 139 2.06 16.48 0.94
CA LEU A 139 3.44 16.01 0.74
C LEU A 139 3.92 16.26 -0.69
N ALA A 140 3.07 15.95 -1.69
CA ALA A 140 3.37 16.16 -3.11
C ALA A 140 3.65 17.64 -3.43
N VAL A 141 2.80 18.55 -2.96
CA VAL A 141 3.01 20.01 -3.11
C VAL A 141 4.31 20.44 -2.43
N ALA A 142 4.57 19.95 -1.22
CA ALA A 142 5.78 20.30 -0.47
C ALA A 142 7.08 19.75 -1.10
N ALA A 143 6.98 18.77 -1.99
CA ALA A 143 8.07 18.24 -2.81
C ALA A 143 8.10 18.83 -4.24
N GLY A 144 7.20 19.78 -4.56
CA GLY A 144 7.15 20.43 -5.86
C GLY A 144 6.45 19.62 -6.97
N LEU A 145 5.73 18.55 -6.63
CA LEU A 145 4.97 17.80 -7.64
C LEU A 145 3.75 18.63 -8.11
N PRO A 146 3.46 18.64 -9.42
CA PRO A 146 2.23 19.22 -9.94
C PRO A 146 1.05 18.39 -9.44
N VAL A 147 0.12 19.01 -8.71
CA VAL A 147 -1.07 18.34 -8.19
C VAL A 147 -2.33 18.91 -8.82
N ALA A 148 -3.31 18.05 -9.10
CA ALA A 148 -4.64 18.52 -9.45
C ALA A 148 -5.23 19.35 -8.30
N ARG A 149 -5.91 20.45 -8.62
CA ARG A 149 -6.60 21.26 -7.61
C ARG A 149 -7.62 20.39 -6.87
N SER A 150 -7.53 20.35 -5.54
CA SER A 150 -8.43 19.58 -4.69
C SER A 150 -9.12 20.52 -3.69
N VAL A 151 -10.44 20.56 -3.71
CA VAL A 151 -11.26 21.30 -2.73
C VAL A 151 -12.24 20.33 -2.08
N LEU A 152 -12.36 20.41 -0.75
CA LEU A 152 -13.41 19.75 0.00
C LEU A 152 -14.01 20.74 0.97
N ALA A 153 -15.33 20.82 0.91
CA ALA A 153 -16.12 21.59 1.84
C ALA A 153 -17.32 20.76 2.28
N THR A 154 -17.69 20.91 3.54
CA THR A 154 -18.94 20.35 4.08
C THR A 154 -20.18 21.08 3.58
N THR A 155 -19.99 22.22 2.90
CA THR A 155 -21.04 22.96 2.19
C THR A 155 -20.49 23.61 0.93
N ALA A 156 -21.26 23.56 -0.16
CA ALA A 156 -20.88 24.14 -1.44
C ALA A 156 -20.61 25.66 -1.36
N ARG A 157 -21.17 26.36 -0.36
CA ARG A 157 -20.95 27.81 -0.15
C ARG A 157 -19.51 28.16 0.23
N LEU A 158 -18.75 27.20 0.76
CA LEU A 158 -17.34 27.38 1.12
C LEU A 158 -16.40 27.08 -0.05
N VAL A 159 -16.92 26.61 -1.18
CA VAL A 159 -16.13 26.44 -2.41
C VAL A 159 -16.09 27.79 -3.12
N PRO A 160 -14.91 28.40 -3.30
CA PRO A 160 -14.79 29.66 -4.02
C PRO A 160 -15.42 29.55 -5.41
N ALA A 161 -16.21 30.57 -5.79
CA ALA A 161 -16.79 30.65 -7.12
C ALA A 161 -15.67 30.60 -8.17
N GLY A 162 -15.79 29.68 -9.15
CA GLY A 162 -14.80 29.49 -10.21
C GLY A 162 -13.82 28.34 -10.00
N ILE A 163 -13.92 27.57 -8.91
CA ILE A 163 -13.18 26.31 -8.78
C ILE A 163 -14.06 25.14 -9.28
N GLY A 164 -13.94 24.81 -10.57
CA GLY A 164 -14.65 23.72 -11.24
C GLY A 164 -15.89 24.18 -12.01
N GLY A 165 -16.27 23.44 -13.07
CA GLY A 165 -17.48 23.67 -13.88
C GLY A 165 -18.79 23.67 -13.06
N PRO A 166 -19.97 23.85 -13.70
CA PRO A 166 -21.20 24.25 -13.02
C PRO A 166 -21.44 23.41 -11.77
N ALA A 167 -21.39 24.08 -10.62
CA ALA A 167 -21.58 23.49 -9.31
C ALA A 167 -22.90 22.71 -9.29
N ARG A 168 -22.84 21.38 -9.38
CA ARG A 168 -24.00 20.56 -9.07
C ARG A 168 -24.11 20.48 -7.55
N PRO A 169 -25.23 20.92 -6.95
CA PRO A 169 -25.52 20.61 -5.56
C PRO A 169 -25.41 19.10 -5.38
N LEU A 170 -24.87 18.65 -4.24
CA LEU A 170 -25.01 17.26 -3.79
C LEU A 170 -26.50 17.02 -3.48
N GLY A 171 -27.28 16.76 -4.54
CA GLY A 171 -28.55 16.06 -4.43
C GLY A 171 -28.30 14.60 -4.04
N PRO A 172 -29.36 13.85 -3.67
CA PRO A 172 -29.24 12.45 -3.31
C PRO A 172 -28.51 11.70 -4.43
N PHE A 173 -27.53 10.89 -4.02
CA PHE A 173 -26.64 10.06 -4.83
C PHE A 173 -27.35 9.54 -6.11
N VAL A 174 -26.96 10.04 -7.29
CA VAL A 174 -27.39 9.48 -8.58
C VAL A 174 -26.27 8.57 -9.09
N PRO A 175 -26.51 7.27 -9.31
CA PRO A 175 -25.51 6.36 -9.86
C PRO A 175 -25.02 6.82 -11.24
N ALA A 176 -23.76 6.52 -11.53
CA ALA A 176 -23.06 6.91 -12.76
C ALA A 176 -23.81 6.45 -14.03
N GLY A 177 -24.15 7.40 -14.91
CA GLY A 177 -24.78 7.12 -16.19
C GLY A 177 -25.10 8.33 -17.07
N ALA A 178 -24.52 9.50 -16.80
CA ALA A 178 -24.76 10.69 -17.61
C ALA A 178 -23.47 11.21 -18.22
N SER A 179 -23.28 10.94 -19.52
CA SER A 179 -22.23 11.55 -20.32
C SER A 179 -22.44 13.07 -20.38
N SER A 180 -21.39 13.86 -20.20
CA SER A 180 -21.36 15.24 -20.69
C SER A 180 -20.07 15.49 -21.43
N THR A 181 -20.22 15.82 -22.70
CA THR A 181 -19.20 16.42 -23.56
C THR A 181 -18.73 17.75 -22.96
N GLY A 182 -17.42 17.87 -22.71
CA GLY A 182 -16.77 19.12 -22.31
C GLY A 182 -15.95 18.99 -21.02
N ARG A 183 -14.61 19.02 -21.17
CA ARG A 183 -13.56 19.06 -20.12
C ARG A 183 -13.89 18.27 -18.84
N THR A 184 -13.49 17.01 -18.83
CA THR A 184 -13.52 16.17 -17.63
C THR A 184 -12.65 16.81 -16.54
N PRO A 185 -13.19 17.10 -15.34
CA PRO A 185 -12.38 17.49 -14.21
C PRO A 185 -11.35 16.40 -13.93
N VAL A 186 -10.07 16.76 -13.78
CA VAL A 186 -9.06 15.83 -13.27
C VAL A 186 -9.38 15.59 -11.80
N THR A 187 -10.14 14.53 -11.53
CA THR A 187 -10.54 14.17 -10.18
C THR A 187 -9.41 13.35 -9.57
N PHE A 188 -8.90 13.76 -8.41
CA PHE A 188 -7.97 12.93 -7.63
C PHE A 188 -8.76 11.72 -7.09
N GLY A 189 -8.74 10.63 -7.84
CA GLY A 189 -9.47 9.41 -7.52
C GLY A 189 -8.74 8.59 -6.47
N TRP A 190 -9.43 8.22 -5.39
CA TRP A 190 -8.99 7.09 -4.57
C TRP A 190 -9.39 5.79 -5.28
N ALA A 191 -8.56 4.77 -5.13
CA ALA A 191 -8.85 3.44 -5.61
C ALA A 191 -10.07 2.87 -4.88
N ALA A 192 -11.24 2.84 -5.50
CA ALA A 192 -12.17 1.76 -5.17
C ALA A 192 -11.41 0.43 -5.27
N ASP A 193 -11.80 -0.52 -4.42
CA ASP A 193 -11.22 -1.85 -4.27
C ASP A 193 -10.61 -2.40 -5.58
N PRO A 194 -9.27 -2.54 -5.69
CA PRO A 194 -8.62 -3.04 -6.91
C PRO A 194 -8.97 -4.50 -7.21
N THR A 195 -9.72 -5.18 -6.33
CA THR A 195 -10.24 -6.53 -6.56
C THR A 195 -11.62 -6.56 -7.21
N ASN A 196 -12.27 -5.41 -7.46
CA ASN A 196 -13.52 -5.36 -8.22
C ASN A 196 -13.26 -5.58 -9.72
N PRO A 197 -13.62 -6.75 -10.30
CA PRO A 197 -13.37 -7.06 -11.71
C PRO A 197 -14.26 -6.25 -12.66
N ASP A 198 -15.34 -5.63 -12.15
CA ASP A 198 -16.27 -4.80 -12.92
C ASP A 198 -15.94 -3.29 -12.82
N TYR A 199 -14.82 -2.92 -12.18
CA TYR A 199 -14.35 -1.53 -12.16
C TYR A 199 -13.49 -1.24 -13.40
N ASP A 200 -14.12 -0.72 -14.43
CA ASP A 200 -13.44 0.01 -15.51
C ASP A 200 -12.89 1.31 -14.89
N ASP A 201 -11.57 1.47 -14.77
CA ASP A 201 -10.97 2.72 -14.25
C ASP A 201 -11.25 3.84 -15.27
N PRO A 202 -12.26 4.71 -15.04
CA PRO A 202 -12.62 5.74 -16.03
C PRO A 202 -11.55 6.83 -16.11
N LEU A 203 -10.53 6.76 -15.24
CA LEU A 203 -9.40 7.67 -15.10
C LEU A 203 -8.09 7.04 -15.56
N SER A 204 -8.14 6.06 -16.46
CA SER A 204 -6.96 5.64 -17.23
C SER A 204 -6.97 6.32 -18.61
N PRO A 205 -6.78 7.66 -18.71
CA PRO A 205 -6.63 8.28 -20.01
C PRO A 205 -5.38 7.66 -20.65
N ALA A 206 -5.48 7.35 -21.95
CA ALA A 206 -4.31 7.02 -22.75
C ALA A 206 -3.22 8.07 -22.51
N GLY A 207 -2.04 7.66 -22.02
CA GLY A 207 -0.92 8.55 -21.70
C GLY A 207 -0.63 8.77 -20.21
N ALA A 208 -1.31 8.10 -19.28
CA ALA A 208 -0.94 8.16 -17.85
C ALA A 208 0.46 7.57 -17.61
N VAL A 209 1.33 8.34 -16.94
CA VAL A 209 2.69 7.94 -16.58
C VAL A 209 2.71 7.45 -15.13
N GLU A 210 3.21 6.24 -14.91
CA GLU A 210 3.45 5.72 -13.56
C GLU A 210 4.94 5.87 -13.21
N VAL A 211 5.20 6.44 -12.03
CA VAL A 211 6.53 6.50 -11.42
C VAL A 211 6.47 5.64 -10.16
N LEU A 212 7.26 4.58 -10.10
CA LEU A 212 7.34 3.70 -8.94
C LEU A 212 8.59 4.06 -8.13
N VAL A 213 8.44 4.37 -6.85
CA VAL A 213 9.57 4.49 -5.91
C VAL A 213 9.77 3.16 -5.19
N VAL A 214 11.01 2.65 -5.20
CA VAL A 214 11.44 1.45 -4.46
C VAL A 214 12.78 1.75 -3.78
N GLY A 215 12.82 1.68 -2.45
CA GLY A 215 14.06 1.82 -1.67
C GLY A 215 14.81 3.13 -1.94
N GLY A 216 14.08 4.23 -2.11
CA GLY A 216 14.66 5.55 -2.41
C GLY A 216 15.06 5.78 -3.87
N ARG A 217 14.71 4.86 -4.79
CA ARG A 217 14.96 5.01 -6.23
C ARG A 217 13.65 5.07 -7.00
N SER A 218 13.55 5.93 -8.00
CA SER A 218 12.40 5.97 -8.91
C SER A 218 12.61 5.10 -10.15
N LEU A 219 11.56 4.40 -10.58
CA LEU A 219 11.46 3.59 -11.78
C LEU A 219 10.34 4.14 -12.68
N GLY A 220 10.51 4.00 -13.99
CA GLY A 220 9.66 4.60 -15.01
C GLY A 220 10.44 5.63 -15.83
N THR A 221 9.76 6.30 -16.78
CA THR A 221 10.35 7.37 -17.61
C THR A 221 9.78 8.73 -17.16
N PRO A 222 10.10 9.22 -15.95
CA PRO A 222 9.61 10.53 -15.51
C PRO A 222 10.24 11.62 -16.38
N THR A 223 9.50 12.72 -16.60
CA THR A 223 10.12 13.98 -17.02
C THR A 223 11.14 14.43 -15.97
N ALA A 224 12.13 15.23 -16.38
CA ALA A 224 13.22 15.66 -15.51
C ALA A 224 12.70 16.25 -14.18
N GLY A 225 13.21 15.76 -13.05
CA GLY A 225 12.86 16.22 -11.69
C GLY A 225 11.65 15.56 -11.04
N ILE A 226 10.72 14.92 -11.78
CA ILE A 226 9.57 14.24 -11.17
C ILE A 226 10.00 13.01 -10.35
N GLY A 227 10.99 12.26 -10.82
CA GLY A 227 11.51 11.09 -10.10
C GLY A 227 12.02 11.44 -8.71
N ASP A 228 12.86 12.48 -8.62
CA ASP A 228 13.45 12.94 -7.35
C ASP A 228 12.38 13.48 -6.39
N ALA A 229 11.40 14.23 -6.92
CA ALA A 229 10.28 14.71 -6.13
C ALA A 229 9.40 13.56 -5.59
N CYS A 230 9.15 12.52 -6.38
CA CYS A 230 8.47 11.30 -5.92
C CYS A 230 9.25 10.60 -4.79
N VAL A 231 10.58 10.54 -4.90
CA VAL A 231 11.45 9.98 -3.85
C VAL A 231 11.37 10.80 -2.56
N ASP A 232 11.39 12.14 -2.65
CA ASP A 232 11.22 13.01 -1.48
C ASP A 232 9.86 12.77 -0.79
N VAL A 233 8.77 12.69 -1.56
CA VAL A 233 7.44 12.36 -1.01
C VAL A 233 7.44 11.01 -0.30
N ALA A 234 8.04 9.98 -0.92
CA ALA A 234 8.13 8.65 -0.34
C ALA A 234 8.89 8.66 0.99
N ASN A 235 10.02 9.36 1.05
CA ASN A 235 10.83 9.50 2.26
C ASN A 235 10.07 10.21 3.39
N ARG A 236 9.41 11.33 3.09
CA ARG A 236 8.59 12.07 4.08
C ARG A 236 7.39 11.23 4.57
N ALA A 237 6.86 10.37 3.72
CA ALA A 237 5.78 9.45 4.07
C ALA A 237 6.27 8.18 4.80
N GLY A 238 7.57 7.92 4.85
CA GLY A 238 8.13 6.68 5.38
C GLY A 238 7.79 5.45 4.54
N CYS A 239 7.58 5.62 3.24
CA CYS A 239 7.26 4.54 2.31
C CYS A 239 8.50 4.08 1.57
N SER A 240 8.83 2.79 1.69
CA SER A 240 9.89 2.18 0.88
C SER A 240 9.39 1.79 -0.50
N ILE A 241 8.08 1.58 -0.66
CA ILE A 241 7.44 1.30 -1.96
C ILE A 241 6.21 2.17 -2.11
N VAL A 242 6.14 2.96 -3.18
CA VAL A 242 4.95 3.76 -3.51
C VAL A 242 4.94 4.09 -5.00
N ALA A 243 3.78 3.97 -5.64
CA ALA A 243 3.57 4.38 -7.02
C ALA A 243 2.80 5.69 -7.09
N PHE A 244 3.28 6.58 -7.95
CA PHE A 244 2.65 7.85 -8.31
C PHE A 244 2.17 7.75 -9.75
N ARG A 245 0.88 8.02 -9.98
CA ARG A 245 0.32 8.09 -11.32
C ARG A 245 0.03 9.54 -11.67
N PHE A 246 0.60 9.96 -12.77
CA PHE A 246 0.41 11.27 -13.38
C PHE A 246 -0.44 11.12 -14.63
N GLY A 247 -1.34 12.07 -14.85
CA GLY A 247 -2.11 12.14 -16.08
C GLY A 247 -2.43 13.59 -16.44
N GLY A 248 -2.85 13.81 -17.68
CA GLY A 248 -3.21 15.12 -18.23
C GLY A 248 -3.94 14.94 -19.57
N GLY A 249 -4.68 15.95 -20.01
CA GLY A 249 -5.23 15.97 -21.36
C GLY A 249 -4.13 16.09 -22.42
N PRO A 250 -4.43 15.82 -23.71
CA PRO A 250 -3.48 16.07 -24.80
C PRO A 250 -2.99 17.54 -24.77
N GLY A 251 -1.68 17.74 -24.60
CA GLY A 251 -1.06 19.07 -24.54
C GLY A 251 -1.10 19.76 -23.17
N GLU A 252 -1.52 19.08 -22.11
CA GLU A 252 -1.46 19.60 -20.73
C GLU A 252 -0.27 19.01 -19.96
N ASP A 253 0.23 19.76 -18.97
CA ASP A 253 1.25 19.27 -18.04
C ASP A 253 0.73 18.09 -17.21
N ALA A 254 1.55 17.05 -17.06
CA ALA A 254 1.18 15.88 -16.28
C ALA A 254 1.00 16.25 -14.80
N VAL A 255 -0.20 16.05 -14.25
CA VAL A 255 -0.51 16.30 -12.84
C VAL A 255 -0.65 14.99 -12.07
N LEU A 256 -0.29 14.99 -10.80
CA LEU A 256 -0.46 13.85 -9.91
C LEU A 256 -1.95 13.59 -9.69
N GLN A 257 -2.39 12.40 -10.09
CA GLN A 257 -3.78 11.96 -10.01
C GLN A 257 -3.99 10.92 -8.91
N ARG A 258 -2.96 10.13 -8.61
CA ARG A 258 -3.09 9.01 -7.67
C ARG A 258 -1.75 8.64 -7.04
N VAL A 259 -1.82 8.24 -5.79
CA VAL A 259 -0.72 7.63 -5.04
C VAL A 259 -1.18 6.27 -4.53
N CYS A 260 -0.35 5.25 -4.67
CA CYS A 260 -0.66 3.88 -4.26
C CYS A 260 0.53 3.25 -3.54
N THR A 261 0.36 2.91 -2.26
CA THR A 261 1.36 2.22 -1.42
C THR A 261 1.48 0.73 -1.75
N ARG A 262 0.55 0.19 -2.55
CA ARG A 262 0.47 -1.23 -2.92
C ARG A 262 0.22 -1.39 -4.43
N PRO A 263 1.15 -0.92 -5.27
CA PRO A 263 0.97 -0.97 -6.72
C PRO A 263 0.88 -2.41 -7.23
N THR A 264 0.26 -2.59 -8.39
CA THR A 264 0.11 -3.89 -9.06
C THR A 264 1.43 -4.43 -9.61
N LEU A 265 2.46 -3.59 -9.74
CA LEU A 265 3.82 -3.93 -10.20
C LEU A 265 3.85 -4.54 -11.60
N VAL A 266 3.02 -4.01 -12.51
CA VAL A 266 2.92 -4.49 -13.90
C VAL A 266 4.01 -3.93 -14.83
N GLY A 267 4.65 -2.82 -14.44
CA GLY A 267 5.71 -2.20 -15.24
C GLY A 267 6.99 -3.05 -15.32
N ALA A 268 7.74 -2.89 -16.41
CA ALA A 268 8.99 -3.60 -16.62
C ALA A 268 9.96 -3.34 -15.45
N GLY A 269 10.49 -4.40 -14.86
CA GLY A 269 11.44 -4.31 -13.73
C GLY A 269 10.83 -3.93 -12.37
N HIS A 270 9.53 -3.57 -12.29
CA HIS A 270 8.89 -3.15 -11.03
C HIS A 270 8.95 -4.26 -9.97
N ALA A 271 8.50 -5.47 -10.32
CA ALA A 271 8.51 -6.61 -9.39
C ALA A 271 9.93 -7.02 -8.99
N SER A 272 10.88 -6.98 -9.92
CA SER A 272 12.27 -7.34 -9.69
C SER A 272 12.95 -6.37 -8.72
N ALA A 273 12.74 -5.06 -8.89
CA ALA A 273 13.25 -4.04 -7.97
C ALA A 273 12.70 -4.20 -6.54
N VAL A 274 11.42 -4.52 -6.40
CA VAL A 274 10.81 -4.80 -5.09
C VAL A 274 11.40 -6.08 -4.46
N ALA A 275 11.62 -7.12 -5.27
CA ALA A 275 12.26 -8.35 -4.82
C ALA A 275 13.71 -8.10 -4.35
N ASP A 276 14.47 -7.28 -5.07
CA ASP A 276 15.84 -6.88 -4.70
C ASP A 276 15.88 -6.13 -3.37
N LEU A 277 14.99 -5.15 -3.17
CA LEU A 277 14.86 -4.46 -1.89
C LEU A 277 14.59 -5.45 -0.74
N CYS A 278 13.70 -6.43 -0.95
CA CYS A 278 13.42 -7.45 0.07
C CYS A 278 14.65 -8.32 0.38
N ARG A 279 15.46 -8.64 -0.64
CA ARG A 279 16.71 -9.41 -0.46
C ARG A 279 17.75 -8.60 0.29
N GLU A 280 17.90 -7.32 -0.03
CA GLU A 280 18.83 -6.39 0.64
C GLU A 280 18.51 -6.30 2.13
N ILE A 281 17.24 -6.03 2.48
CA ILE A 281 16.77 -5.96 3.87
C ILE A 281 17.00 -7.29 4.60
N ALA A 282 16.67 -8.41 3.94
CA ALA A 282 16.87 -9.74 4.53
C ALA A 282 18.33 -10.11 4.79
N GLN A 283 19.27 -9.50 4.05
CA GLN A 283 20.72 -9.66 4.27
C GLN A 283 21.25 -8.72 5.35
N TRP A 284 20.76 -7.48 5.41
CA TRP A 284 21.16 -6.46 6.37
C TRP A 284 20.68 -6.72 7.79
N GLY A 285 19.56 -7.44 7.92
CA GLY A 285 18.95 -7.71 9.22
C GLY A 285 19.77 -8.58 10.16
N ASP A 286 21.06 -8.84 9.94
CA ASP A 286 21.96 -9.58 10.85
C ASP A 286 22.70 -8.61 11.78
N PRO A 287 22.17 -8.29 12.98
CA PRO A 287 22.95 -7.57 13.98
C PRO A 287 23.85 -8.62 14.64
N ARG A 288 25.15 -8.38 14.63
CA ARG A 288 26.03 -9.05 15.62
C ARG A 288 25.56 -8.71 17.03
#